data_AF-A0ABC9DEC7-F1
#
_entry.id   AF-A0ABC9DEC7-F1
#
_cell.length_a   1.000
_cell.length_b   1.000
_cell.length_c   1.000
_cell.angle_alpha   90.00
_cell.angle_beta   90.00
_cell.angle_gamma   90.00
#
_symmetry.space_group_name_H-M   'P 1'
#
loop_
_entity.id
_entity.type
_entity.pdbx_description
1 polymer ?
#
loop_
_entity_poly.entity_id
_entity_poly.type
_entity_poly.pdbx_seq_one_letter_code
_entity_poly.pdbx_strand_id
1 'polypeptide(L)'
;MVRGLAPATALRGRAATAAAAAAARWCTCRRAAVAVCLGNLVAALLVARALYAPGTFASAPNRGEARYSKEQMRWVEESIRIRRAAEPVELVEAVKKLRKAFAREEKRRKELPLELKQKVTHEILQRLRDLGESRNTTEQRDVVESWRVEKLKYIRSSSTQNLSNFGLSSEESRLLKRALDFNWRMLLEDIGLWIPPTVRHIEHDDKPENEQEEEEIVPGPPLPPECNAELHTDYGGTAVRWGLTHHKESAADCCQACIDQAKRAKPGALKCNIWVYCPSEYGCFSPDRYEHKHQECWLKQADHPKLNFKDRYSEPYRDSHPTAPVVVPWMSGVISA
;
A
#
# COMPACT_ATOMS: atom_id res chain seq x y z
N MET A 1 -81.85 60.92 41.07
CA MET A 1 -82.83 59.84 40.85
C MET A 1 -82.10 58.69 40.16
N VAL A 2 -81.66 57.68 40.91
CA VAL A 2 -82.29 56.36 41.05
C VAL A 2 -82.14 55.49 39.79
N ARG A 3 -81.28 54.47 39.95
CA ARG A 3 -81.29 53.09 39.38
C ARG A 3 -81.07 52.94 37.86
N GLY A 4 -80.38 51.91 37.36
CA GLY A 4 -80.18 50.60 37.98
C GLY A 4 -78.97 49.81 37.48
N LEU A 5 -78.50 48.95 38.39
CA LEU A 5 -77.64 47.79 38.16
C LEU A 5 -78.48 46.61 37.64
N ALA A 6 -77.93 45.85 36.69
CA ALA A 6 -77.78 44.37 36.72
C ALA A 6 -77.23 43.85 35.37
N PRO A 7 -76.59 42.66 35.30
CA PRO A 7 -75.53 42.17 36.17
C PRO A 7 -74.26 41.77 35.38
N ALA A 8 -73.10 41.95 36.01
CA ALA A 8 -71.77 41.59 35.49
C ALA A 8 -71.44 40.07 35.57
N THR A 9 -72.43 39.20 35.47
CA THR A 9 -72.27 37.75 35.72
C THR A 9 -72.15 36.88 34.47
N ALA A 10 -72.43 37.40 33.27
CA ALA A 10 -72.35 36.59 32.04
C ALA A 10 -70.95 36.58 31.36
N LEU A 11 -70.12 37.62 31.56
CA LEU A 11 -68.78 37.68 30.93
C LEU A 11 -67.68 36.94 31.72
N ARG A 12 -67.86 36.72 33.02
CA ARG A 12 -66.85 36.04 33.87
C ARG A 12 -66.76 34.54 33.60
N GLY A 13 -67.87 33.89 33.21
CA GLY A 13 -67.91 32.46 32.88
C GLY A 13 -67.13 32.12 31.61
N ARG A 14 -67.30 32.90 30.53
CA ARG A 14 -66.62 32.68 29.24
C ARG A 14 -65.11 32.91 29.30
N ALA A 15 -64.66 33.93 30.04
CA ALA A 15 -63.23 34.21 30.22
C ALA A 15 -62.53 33.13 31.06
N ALA A 16 -63.19 32.63 32.12
CA ALA A 16 -62.65 31.54 32.94
C ALA A 16 -62.56 30.22 32.15
N THR A 17 -63.56 29.88 31.31
CA THR A 17 -63.50 28.69 30.45
C THR A 17 -62.46 28.79 29.34
N ALA A 18 -62.25 29.98 28.77
CA ALA A 18 -61.22 30.21 27.74
C ALA A 18 -59.80 30.16 28.33
N ALA A 19 -59.59 30.74 29.52
CA ALA A 19 -58.31 30.69 30.23
C ALA A 19 -57.97 29.27 30.71
N ALA A 20 -58.95 28.51 31.23
CA ALA A 20 -58.78 27.11 31.60
C ALA A 20 -58.49 26.22 30.37
N ALA A 21 -59.18 26.44 29.25
CA ALA A 21 -58.92 25.73 27.99
C ALA A 21 -57.59 26.12 27.34
N ALA A 22 -57.10 27.35 27.54
CA ALA A 22 -55.78 27.79 27.08
C ALA A 22 -54.65 27.23 27.96
N ALA A 23 -54.83 27.21 29.28
CA ALA A 23 -53.88 26.59 30.21
C ALA A 23 -53.81 25.06 30.05
N ALA A 24 -54.95 24.39 29.83
CA ALA A 24 -54.99 22.97 29.53
C ALA A 24 -54.30 22.66 28.19
N ARG A 25 -54.54 23.47 27.14
CA ARG A 25 -53.85 23.35 25.84
C ARG A 25 -52.35 23.63 25.94
N TRP A 26 -51.93 24.59 26.76
CA TRP A 26 -50.52 24.88 27.04
C TRP A 26 -49.82 23.73 27.76
N CYS A 27 -50.50 23.10 28.72
CA CYS A 27 -50.01 21.90 29.40
C CYS A 27 -49.93 20.68 28.48
N THR A 28 -50.88 20.47 27.57
CA THR A 28 -50.84 19.36 26.60
C THR A 28 -49.80 19.58 25.51
N CYS A 29 -49.63 20.81 25.00
CA CYS A 29 -48.59 21.12 24.01
C CYS A 29 -47.18 20.99 24.62
N ARG A 30 -46.99 21.40 25.88
CA ARG A 30 -45.71 21.20 26.58
C ARG A 30 -45.41 19.73 26.82
N ARG A 31 -46.42 18.92 27.20
CA ARG A 31 -46.27 17.46 27.33
C ARG A 31 -46.00 16.79 25.98
N ALA A 32 -46.66 17.23 24.92
CA ALA A 32 -46.43 16.73 23.57
C ALA A 32 -45.02 17.09 23.06
N ALA A 33 -44.57 18.33 23.27
CA ALA A 33 -43.22 18.76 22.92
C ALA A 33 -42.16 17.96 23.70
N VAL A 34 -42.36 17.73 25.00
CA VAL A 34 -41.47 16.88 25.81
C VAL A 34 -41.47 15.43 25.31
N ALA A 35 -42.63 14.88 24.93
CA ALA A 35 -42.70 13.53 24.37
C ALA A 35 -41.99 13.42 23.01
N VAL A 36 -42.14 14.43 22.14
CA VAL A 36 -41.41 14.49 20.85
C VAL A 36 -39.91 14.63 21.08
N CYS A 37 -39.48 15.49 22.01
CA CYS A 37 -38.08 15.61 22.37
C CYS A 37 -37.50 14.31 22.94
N LEU A 38 -38.24 13.61 23.80
CA LEU A 38 -37.83 12.30 24.31
C LEU A 38 -37.76 11.25 23.20
N GLY A 39 -38.72 11.24 22.28
CA GLY A 39 -38.70 10.36 21.11
C GLY A 39 -37.48 10.60 20.21
N ASN A 40 -37.17 11.87 19.94
CA ASN A 40 -35.97 12.25 19.17
C ASN A 40 -34.68 11.87 19.90
N LEU A 41 -34.65 11.96 21.23
CA LEU A 41 -33.50 11.60 22.04
C LEU A 41 -33.29 10.07 22.04
N VAL A 42 -34.37 9.28 22.11
CA VAL A 42 -34.31 7.82 21.94
C VAL A 42 -33.85 7.45 20.53
N ALA A 43 -34.37 8.11 19.49
CA ALA A 43 -33.95 7.87 18.11
C ALA A 43 -32.45 8.18 17.92
N ALA A 44 -31.97 9.31 18.44
CA ALA A 44 -30.55 9.67 18.40
C ALA A 44 -29.67 8.66 19.15
N LEU A 45 -30.13 8.15 20.30
CA LEU A 45 -29.42 7.11 21.05
C LEU A 45 -29.42 5.76 20.32
N LEU A 46 -30.48 5.41 19.60
CA LEU A 46 -30.54 4.20 18.77
C LEU A 46 -29.61 4.30 17.55
N VAL A 47 -29.57 5.45 16.88
CA VAL A 47 -28.65 5.71 15.77
C VAL A 47 -27.20 5.72 16.28
N ALA A 48 -26.93 6.38 17.41
CA ALA A 48 -25.62 6.33 18.06
C ALA A 48 -25.24 4.91 18.47
N ARG A 49 -26.18 4.09 18.97
CA ARG A 49 -25.94 2.68 19.27
C ARG A 49 -25.66 1.87 18.01
N ALA A 50 -26.29 2.17 16.88
CA ALA A 50 -25.98 1.51 15.60
C ALA A 50 -24.62 1.92 15.05
N LEU A 51 -24.22 3.18 15.22
CA LEU A 51 -22.94 3.72 14.74
C LEU A 51 -21.76 3.40 15.67
N TYR A 52 -22.00 3.27 16.98
CA TYR A 52 -20.96 3.08 18.01
C TYR A 52 -21.07 1.75 18.76
N ALA A 53 -21.96 0.82 18.36
CA ALA A 53 -21.90 -0.55 18.84
C ALA A 53 -20.56 -1.17 18.38
N PRO A 54 -19.66 -1.53 19.31
CA PRO A 54 -18.52 -2.36 18.97
C PRO A 54 -19.07 -3.77 18.78
N GLY A 55 -19.46 -4.14 17.56
CA GLY A 55 -19.83 -5.53 17.28
C GLY A 55 -20.90 -5.86 16.24
N THR A 56 -21.18 -5.02 15.25
CA THR A 56 -21.80 -5.50 14.00
C THR A 56 -20.88 -5.24 12.81
N PHE A 57 -19.64 -5.69 12.93
CA PHE A 57 -19.08 -6.48 11.83
C PHE A 57 -20.14 -7.51 11.46
N ALA A 58 -20.41 -7.65 10.15
CA ALA A 58 -21.24 -8.69 9.58
C ALA A 58 -21.25 -9.90 10.52
N SER A 59 -22.43 -10.28 11.03
CA SER A 59 -22.58 -11.59 11.65
C SER A 59 -21.93 -12.55 10.67
N ALA A 60 -20.76 -13.08 11.05
CA ALA A 60 -20.14 -14.15 10.30
C ALA A 60 -21.28 -15.16 10.11
N PRO A 61 -21.54 -15.62 8.87
CA PRO A 61 -22.59 -16.60 8.65
C PRO A 61 -22.35 -17.67 9.68
N ASN A 62 -23.38 -17.96 10.49
CA ASN A 62 -23.35 -18.93 11.58
C ASN A 62 -22.35 -20.00 11.17
N ARG A 63 -21.14 -19.97 11.75
CA ARG A 63 -20.16 -21.02 11.50
C ARG A 63 -20.79 -22.20 12.18
N GLY A 64 -21.68 -22.90 11.45
CA GLY A 64 -22.00 -24.28 11.73
C GLY A 64 -20.64 -24.89 11.97
N GLU A 65 -20.46 -25.46 13.17
CA GLU A 65 -19.20 -26.02 13.64
C GLU A 65 -18.49 -26.59 12.42
N ALA A 66 -17.44 -25.90 11.96
CA ALA A 66 -16.70 -26.39 10.82
C ALA A 66 -16.09 -27.69 11.34
N ARG A 67 -16.75 -28.81 11.03
CA ARG A 67 -16.29 -30.15 11.38
C ARG A 67 -15.08 -30.39 10.49
N TYR A 68 -13.97 -29.81 10.89
CA TYR A 68 -12.69 -30.06 10.28
C TYR A 68 -12.43 -31.56 10.36
N SER A 69 -12.03 -32.17 9.25
CA SER A 69 -11.65 -33.56 9.25
C SER A 69 -10.49 -33.77 10.23
N LYS A 70 -10.32 -34.99 10.75
CA LYS A 70 -9.18 -35.33 11.60
C LYS A 70 -7.83 -35.03 10.91
N GLU A 71 -7.81 -35.10 9.58
CA GLU A 71 -6.64 -34.79 8.75
C GLU A 71 -6.39 -33.28 8.69
N GLN A 72 -7.42 -32.47 8.51
CA GLN A 72 -7.30 -31.00 8.55
C GLN A 72 -6.81 -30.51 9.91
N MET A 73 -7.29 -31.09 11.01
CA MET A 73 -6.79 -30.76 12.35
C MET A 73 -5.32 -31.17 12.53
N ARG A 74 -4.93 -32.33 11.98
CA ARG A 74 -3.53 -32.79 11.98
C ARG A 74 -2.62 -31.83 11.20
N TRP A 75 -3.05 -31.36 10.03
CA TRP A 75 -2.28 -30.39 9.24
C TRP A 75 -2.15 -29.04 9.96
N VAL A 76 -3.22 -28.59 10.62
CA VAL A 76 -3.16 -27.37 11.43
C VAL A 76 -2.14 -27.53 12.57
N GLU A 77 -2.17 -28.65 13.29
CA GLU A 77 -1.25 -28.90 14.39
C GLU A 77 0.21 -29.04 13.92
N GLU A 78 0.43 -29.72 12.79
CA GLU A 78 1.76 -29.83 12.18
C GLU A 78 2.28 -28.47 11.69
N SER A 79 1.43 -27.65 11.07
CA SER A 79 1.82 -26.28 10.66
C SER A 79 2.21 -25.41 11.87
N ILE A 80 1.55 -25.59 13.02
CA ILE A 80 1.87 -24.86 14.25
C ILE A 80 3.21 -25.35 14.78
N ARG A 81 3.47 -26.66 14.75
CA ARG A 81 4.74 -27.24 15.17
C ARG A 81 5.91 -26.74 14.31
N ILE A 82 5.76 -26.74 12.99
CA ILE A 82 6.76 -26.23 12.05
C ILE A 82 7.05 -24.75 12.33
N ARG A 83 6.02 -23.91 12.47
CA ARG A 83 6.19 -22.48 12.78
C ARG A 83 6.90 -22.23 14.11
N ARG A 84 6.61 -23.03 15.14
CA ARG A 84 7.31 -22.94 16.45
C ARG A 84 8.75 -23.40 16.37
N ALA A 85 9.04 -24.45 15.58
CA ALA A 85 10.40 -24.93 15.37
C ALA A 85 11.24 -23.96 14.53
N ALA A 86 10.59 -23.23 13.60
CA ALA A 86 11.22 -22.19 12.78
C ALA A 86 11.33 -20.83 13.48
N GLU A 87 10.76 -20.66 14.68
CA GLU A 87 10.89 -19.42 15.43
C GLU A 87 12.36 -19.21 15.83
N PRO A 88 13.01 -18.10 15.43
CA PRO A 88 14.42 -17.89 15.72
C PRO A 88 14.59 -17.39 17.18
N VAL A 89 14.37 -18.28 18.14
CA VAL A 89 14.32 -17.99 19.59
C VAL A 89 15.60 -17.28 20.05
N GLU A 90 16.77 -17.74 19.59
CA GLU A 90 18.06 -17.15 19.94
C GLU A 90 18.17 -15.69 19.45
N LEU A 91 17.72 -15.42 18.22
CA LEU A 91 17.71 -14.07 17.66
C LEU A 91 16.74 -13.16 18.42
N VAL A 92 15.54 -13.65 18.72
CA VAL A 92 14.55 -12.91 19.52
C VAL A 92 15.12 -12.58 20.90
N GLU A 93 15.81 -13.52 21.54
CA GLU A 93 16.45 -13.29 22.84
C GLU A 93 17.62 -12.29 22.73
N ALA A 94 18.45 -12.41 21.69
CA ALA A 94 19.55 -11.48 21.42
C ALA A 94 19.03 -10.04 21.20
N VAL A 95 17.98 -9.87 20.38
CA VAL A 95 17.32 -8.58 20.15
C VAL A 95 16.73 -8.04 21.45
N LYS A 96 16.13 -8.88 22.29
CA LYS A 96 15.61 -8.48 23.61
C LYS A 96 16.72 -8.00 24.55
N LYS A 97 17.88 -8.67 24.55
CA LYS A 97 19.08 -8.25 25.31
C LYS A 97 19.62 -6.91 24.79
N LEU A 98 19.73 -6.74 23.48
CA LEU A 98 20.15 -5.48 22.85
C LEU A 98 19.20 -4.34 23.20
N ARG A 99 17.88 -4.52 23.07
CA ARG A 99 16.88 -3.51 23.45
C ARG A 99 17.04 -3.06 24.91
N LYS A 100 17.27 -4.01 25.83
CA LYS A 100 17.53 -3.68 27.24
C LYS A 100 18.84 -2.91 27.42
N ALA A 101 19.88 -3.23 26.65
CA ALA A 101 21.15 -2.50 26.69
C ALA A 101 20.98 -1.06 26.18
N PHE A 102 20.33 -0.87 25.03
CA PHE A 102 20.03 0.45 24.48
C PHE A 102 19.19 1.30 25.45
N ALA A 103 18.13 0.73 26.04
CA ALA A 103 17.30 1.45 27.01
C ALA A 103 18.06 1.87 28.29
N ARG A 104 19.11 1.13 28.68
CA ARG A 104 19.98 1.51 29.81
C ARG A 104 20.92 2.65 29.43
N GLU A 105 21.49 2.61 28.23
CA GLU A 105 22.38 3.66 27.73
C GLU A 105 21.63 4.97 27.47
N GLU A 106 20.41 4.90 26.95
CA GLU A 106 19.54 6.07 26.78
C GLU A 106 19.26 6.78 28.11
N LYS A 107 19.06 6.03 29.21
CA LYS A 107 18.91 6.59 30.56
C LYS A 107 20.19 7.23 31.11
N ARG A 108 21.37 6.80 30.63
CA ARG A 108 22.69 7.34 31.02
C ARG A 108 23.14 8.47 30.09
N ARG A 109 22.26 8.92 29.20
CA ARG A 109 22.51 9.99 28.24
C ARG A 109 22.94 11.26 28.96
N LYS A 110 24.02 11.84 28.44
CA LYS A 110 24.43 13.22 28.69
C LYS A 110 24.62 13.85 27.32
N GLU A 111 24.12 15.07 27.14
CA GLU A 111 24.38 15.83 25.92
C GLU A 111 25.88 16.14 25.82
N LEU A 112 26.40 16.10 24.59
CA LEU A 112 27.75 16.57 24.34
C LEU A 112 27.80 18.09 24.54
N PRO A 113 28.82 18.62 25.25
CA PRO A 113 29.10 20.05 25.28
C PRO A 113 29.17 20.65 23.88
N LEU A 114 28.75 21.91 23.75
CA LEU A 114 28.70 22.62 22.46
C LEU A 114 30.07 22.64 21.76
N GLU A 115 31.14 22.89 22.51
CA GLU A 115 32.53 22.88 22.00
C GLU A 115 32.91 21.54 21.34
N LEU A 116 32.51 20.43 21.98
CA LEU A 116 32.73 19.09 21.46
C LEU A 116 31.93 18.83 20.18
N LYS A 117 30.65 19.27 20.14
CA LYS A 117 29.81 19.16 18.94
C LYS A 117 30.42 19.94 17.78
N GLN A 118 30.86 21.17 18.03
CA GLN A 118 31.52 22.00 17.03
C GLN A 118 32.81 21.32 16.53
N LYS A 119 33.66 20.81 17.43
CA LYS A 119 34.89 20.12 17.05
C LYS A 119 34.64 18.90 16.16
N VAL A 120 33.67 18.06 16.54
CA VAL A 120 33.25 16.89 15.74
C VAL A 120 32.75 17.33 14.35
N THR A 121 31.93 18.37 14.31
CA THR A 121 31.38 18.92 13.06
C THR A 121 32.50 19.38 12.12
N HIS A 122 33.48 20.13 12.64
CA HIS A 122 34.59 20.64 11.83
C HIS A 122 35.43 19.52 11.21
N GLU A 123 35.73 18.45 11.97
CA GLU A 123 36.49 17.32 11.43
C GLU A 123 35.73 16.53 10.38
N ILE A 124 34.44 16.27 10.60
CA ILE A 124 33.61 15.55 9.63
C ILE A 124 33.50 16.38 8.35
N LEU A 125 33.25 17.69 8.45
CA LEU A 125 33.23 18.60 7.30
C LEU A 125 34.58 18.67 6.59
N GLN A 126 35.69 18.61 7.33
CA GLN A 126 37.01 18.53 6.73
C GLN A 126 37.19 17.24 5.93
N ARG A 127 36.85 16.07 6.49
CA ARG A 127 36.91 14.79 5.77
C ARG A 127 36.03 14.77 4.53
N LEU A 128 34.85 15.39 4.59
CA LEU A 128 33.95 15.53 3.45
C LEU A 128 34.50 16.51 2.39
N ARG A 129 35.20 17.58 2.79
CA ARG A 129 35.87 18.50 1.84
C ARG A 129 37.08 17.87 1.17
N ASP A 130 37.91 17.15 1.93
CA ASP A 130 39.08 16.42 1.41
C ASP A 130 38.68 15.37 0.36
N LEU A 131 37.42 14.93 0.41
CA LEU A 131 36.84 14.00 -0.55
C LEU A 131 36.60 14.63 -1.94
N GLY A 132 36.34 15.94 -2.03
CA GLY A 132 36.08 16.67 -3.29
C GLY A 132 34.62 16.73 -3.75
N GLU A 133 34.31 17.61 -4.71
CA GLU A 133 32.93 18.03 -5.09
C GLU A 133 32.11 16.99 -5.90
N SER A 134 32.72 15.97 -6.50
CA SER A 134 32.09 15.15 -7.55
C SER A 134 31.59 13.77 -7.10
N ARG A 135 30.81 13.65 -6.01
CA ARG A 135 30.62 12.31 -5.39
C ARG A 135 29.21 11.90 -4.98
N ASN A 136 29.00 10.59 -5.15
CA ASN A 136 27.79 9.85 -4.80
C ASN A 136 27.56 9.86 -3.28
N THR A 137 26.29 9.91 -2.85
CA THR A 137 25.85 9.88 -1.44
C THR A 137 26.42 8.70 -0.65
N THR A 138 26.67 7.57 -1.33
CA THR A 138 27.27 6.37 -0.74
C THR A 138 28.70 6.64 -0.26
N GLU A 139 29.53 7.30 -1.08
CA GLU A 139 30.93 7.58 -0.73
C GLU A 139 31.02 8.57 0.45
N GLN A 140 30.14 9.57 0.47
CA GLN A 140 30.07 10.52 1.60
C GLN A 140 29.75 9.80 2.91
N ARG A 141 28.82 8.85 2.87
CA ARG A 141 28.45 8.03 4.04
C ARG A 141 29.60 7.15 4.51
N ASP A 142 30.30 6.49 3.60
CA ASP A 142 31.43 5.61 3.93
C ASP A 142 32.59 6.38 4.56
N VAL A 143 32.81 7.63 4.14
CA VAL A 143 33.83 8.52 4.72
C VAL A 143 33.46 8.93 6.14
N VAL A 144 32.20 9.26 6.38
CA VAL A 144 31.70 9.63 7.71
C VAL A 144 31.75 8.43 8.66
N GLU A 145 31.41 7.24 8.19
CA GLU A 145 31.48 6.02 9.00
C GLU A 145 32.93 5.56 9.25
N SER A 146 33.82 5.69 8.26
CA SER A 146 35.25 5.40 8.45
C SER A 146 35.89 6.36 9.46
N TRP A 147 35.57 7.66 9.41
CA TRP A 147 35.99 8.62 10.44
C TRP A 147 35.51 8.21 11.84
N ARG A 148 34.25 7.76 11.98
CA ARG A 148 33.70 7.29 13.27
C ARG A 148 34.51 6.11 13.81
N VAL A 149 34.79 5.12 12.96
CA VAL A 149 35.54 3.90 13.34
C VAL A 149 36.98 4.25 13.73
N GLU A 150 37.65 5.08 12.93
CA GLU A 150 38.99 5.60 13.23
C GLU A 150 39.03 6.35 14.56
N LYS A 151 38.04 7.22 14.80
CA LYS A 151 37.94 8.02 16.03
C LYS A 151 37.68 7.13 17.26
N LEU A 152 36.80 6.14 17.15
CA LEU A 152 36.57 5.15 18.21
C LEU A 152 37.82 4.34 18.52
N LYS A 153 38.57 3.92 17.48
CA LYS A 153 39.84 3.23 17.64
C LYS A 153 40.86 4.11 18.37
N TYR A 154 41.01 5.37 17.97
CA TYR A 154 41.88 6.35 18.63
C TYR A 154 41.53 6.54 20.11
N ILE A 155 40.25 6.73 20.44
CA ILE A 155 39.80 6.90 21.83
C ILE A 155 40.03 5.63 22.67
N ARG A 156 39.91 4.44 22.07
CA ARG A 156 40.15 3.15 22.76
C ARG A 156 41.65 2.86 22.97
N SER A 157 42.51 3.25 22.02
CA SER A 157 43.96 3.03 22.07
C SER A 157 44.72 4.08 22.87
N SER A 158 44.11 5.25 23.13
CA SER A 158 44.71 6.30 23.96
C SER A 158 44.67 5.90 25.44
N SER A 159 45.66 5.10 25.86
CA SER A 159 46.07 5.01 27.26
C SER A 159 46.59 6.39 27.72
N THR A 160 46.41 6.70 29.00
CA THR A 160 46.48 7.99 29.72
C THR A 160 47.67 8.94 29.45
N GLN A 161 48.61 8.62 28.55
CA GLN A 161 49.81 9.42 28.27
C GLN A 161 49.77 10.25 26.97
N ASN A 162 48.87 9.98 26.01
CA ASN A 162 48.80 10.70 24.71
C ASN A 162 47.53 11.54 24.51
N LEU A 163 46.97 12.10 25.60
CA LEU A 163 45.81 13.01 25.57
C LEU A 163 46.10 14.39 24.92
N SER A 164 47.36 14.66 24.60
CA SER A 164 47.87 15.97 24.17
C SER A 164 47.54 16.36 22.73
N ASN A 165 47.25 15.42 21.81
CA ASN A 165 46.99 15.78 20.40
C ASN A 165 45.54 16.23 20.12
N PHE A 166 44.60 16.01 21.04
CA PHE A 166 43.21 16.43 20.88
C PHE A 166 42.73 17.41 21.95
N GLY A 167 43.53 17.67 22.98
CA GLY A 167 43.17 18.57 24.08
C GLY A 167 41.87 18.19 24.80
N LEU A 168 41.44 16.93 24.73
CA LEU A 168 40.22 16.48 25.40
C LEU A 168 40.52 16.10 26.83
N SER A 169 39.64 16.51 27.73
CA SER A 169 39.55 15.93 29.06
C SER A 169 39.22 14.43 28.99
N SER A 170 39.60 13.70 30.02
CA SER A 170 39.20 12.30 30.22
C SER A 170 37.67 12.13 30.19
N GLU A 171 36.92 13.09 30.76
CA GLU A 171 35.46 13.06 30.75
C GLU A 171 34.88 13.30 29.35
N GLU A 172 35.45 14.26 28.61
CA GLU A 172 35.06 14.56 27.22
C GLU A 172 35.29 13.37 26.29
N SER A 173 36.41 12.67 26.46
CA SER A 173 36.72 11.44 25.72
C SER A 173 35.73 10.32 26.01
N ARG A 174 35.28 10.18 27.27
CA ARG A 174 34.26 9.19 27.66
C ARG A 174 32.89 9.55 27.09
N LEU A 175 32.51 10.83 27.10
CA LEU A 175 31.26 11.32 26.53
C LEU A 175 31.23 11.11 25.01
N LEU A 176 32.29 11.51 24.32
CA LEU A 176 32.42 11.35 22.87
C LEU A 176 32.41 9.88 22.48
N LYS A 177 33.13 9.01 23.20
CA LYS A 177 33.10 7.55 22.96
C LYS A 177 31.68 6.99 23.02
N ARG A 178 30.91 7.34 24.05
CA ARG A 178 29.51 6.87 24.18
C ARG A 178 28.63 7.40 23.04
N ALA A 179 28.81 8.66 22.66
CA ALA A 179 28.05 9.25 21.57
C ALA A 179 28.34 8.55 20.23
N LEU A 180 29.62 8.23 19.97
CA LEU A 180 30.02 7.50 18.77
C LEU A 180 29.63 6.01 18.82
N ASP A 181 29.69 5.33 19.97
CA ASP A 181 29.34 3.89 20.06
C ASP A 181 27.82 3.65 20.01
N PHE A 182 27.03 4.42 20.76
CA PHE A 182 25.60 4.13 20.99
C PHE A 182 24.63 5.20 20.47
N ASN A 183 25.03 6.47 20.44
CA ASN A 183 24.13 7.58 20.09
C ASN A 183 24.49 8.23 18.75
N TRP A 184 25.08 7.48 17.81
CA TRP A 184 25.64 8.04 16.59
C TRP A 184 24.60 8.79 15.75
N ARG A 185 23.43 8.18 15.57
CA ARG A 185 22.32 8.80 14.81
C ARG A 185 21.87 10.12 15.45
N MET A 186 21.69 10.13 16.77
CA MET A 186 21.32 11.35 17.50
C MET A 186 22.42 12.40 17.44
N LEU A 187 23.70 12.00 17.47
CA LEU A 187 24.82 12.92 17.32
C LEU A 187 24.82 13.57 15.93
N LEU A 188 24.54 12.79 14.88
CA LEU A 188 24.40 13.31 13.51
C LEU A 188 23.26 14.32 13.39
N GLU A 189 22.11 14.03 14.01
CA GLU A 189 20.98 14.95 14.10
C GLU A 189 21.34 16.24 14.87
N ASP A 190 21.99 16.10 16.03
CA ASP A 190 22.43 17.22 16.87
C ASP A 190 23.43 18.15 16.17
N ILE A 191 24.26 17.63 15.26
CA ILE A 191 25.21 18.42 14.45
C ILE A 191 24.64 18.83 13.08
N GLY A 192 23.38 18.47 12.79
CA GLY A 192 22.70 18.81 11.54
C GLY A 192 23.24 18.09 10.30
N LEU A 193 23.93 16.95 10.46
CA LEU A 193 24.48 16.19 9.33
C LEU A 193 23.48 15.14 8.85
N TRP A 194 22.77 15.46 7.76
CA TRP A 194 21.82 14.55 7.11
C TRP A 194 22.35 14.09 5.75
N ILE A 195 22.65 12.79 5.61
CA ILE A 195 23.05 12.15 4.35
C ILE A 195 21.96 11.15 3.95
N PRO A 196 21.21 11.38 2.85
CA PRO A 196 20.14 10.49 2.41
C PRO A 196 20.63 9.04 2.27
N PRO A 197 19.86 8.04 2.73
CA PRO A 197 20.21 6.66 2.45
C PRO A 197 20.04 6.36 0.96
N THR A 198 21.07 5.81 0.33
CA THR A 198 20.93 5.21 -1.00
C THR A 198 20.19 3.89 -0.82
N VAL A 199 18.91 3.84 -1.14
CA VAL A 199 18.14 2.60 -1.15
C VAL A 199 18.53 1.84 -2.42
N ARG A 200 19.43 0.86 -2.29
CA ARG A 200 19.68 -0.11 -3.36
C ARG A 200 18.55 -1.12 -3.30
N HIS A 201 17.63 -1.05 -4.25
CA HIS A 201 16.66 -2.12 -4.49
C HIS A 201 17.44 -3.31 -5.05
N ILE A 202 17.89 -4.20 -4.16
CA ILE A 202 18.37 -5.51 -4.56
C ILE A 202 17.11 -6.37 -4.53
N GLU A 203 16.54 -6.59 -5.71
CA GLU A 203 15.47 -7.55 -5.88
C GLU A 203 16.05 -8.92 -5.53
N HIS A 204 15.69 -9.43 -4.36
CA HIS A 204 16.03 -10.77 -3.96
C HIS A 204 14.98 -11.67 -4.62
N ASP A 205 15.41 -12.40 -5.65
CA ASP A 205 14.56 -13.42 -6.25
C ASP A 205 14.49 -14.59 -5.27
N ASP A 206 13.57 -14.49 -4.30
CA ASP A 206 13.29 -15.53 -3.32
C ASP A 206 12.56 -16.74 -3.96
N LYS A 207 12.47 -16.78 -5.29
CA LYS A 207 11.90 -17.89 -6.06
C LYS A 207 12.86 -19.09 -6.01
N PRO A 208 12.44 -20.25 -5.48
CA PRO A 208 13.28 -21.44 -5.53
C PRO A 208 13.50 -21.84 -7.00
N GLU A 209 14.73 -22.23 -7.36
CA GLU A 209 15.18 -22.57 -8.73
C GLU A 209 14.35 -23.67 -9.44
N ASN A 210 13.39 -24.30 -8.75
CA ASN A 210 12.64 -25.49 -9.21
C ASN A 210 11.12 -25.37 -9.10
N GLU A 211 10.55 -24.18 -8.84
CA GLU A 211 9.10 -24.00 -8.99
C GLU A 211 8.75 -23.84 -10.46
N GLN A 212 8.00 -24.82 -11.00
CA GLN A 212 7.28 -24.66 -12.26
C GLN A 212 6.45 -23.37 -12.15
N GLU A 213 6.62 -22.46 -13.10
CA GLU A 213 5.79 -21.27 -13.20
C GLU A 213 4.34 -21.71 -13.09
N GLU A 214 3.58 -21.16 -12.13
CA GLU A 214 2.15 -21.41 -12.04
C GLU A 214 1.57 -21.01 -13.40
N GLU A 215 1.22 -21.99 -14.22
CA GLU A 215 0.59 -21.76 -15.52
C GLU A 215 -0.69 -20.96 -15.25
N GLU A 216 -0.69 -19.68 -15.64
CA GLU A 216 -1.87 -18.83 -15.52
C GLU A 216 -3.01 -19.50 -16.31
N ILE A 217 -4.04 -19.93 -15.58
CA ILE A 217 -5.13 -20.72 -16.16
C ILE A 217 -5.88 -19.86 -17.17
N VAL A 218 -5.74 -20.18 -18.46
CA VAL A 218 -6.47 -19.53 -19.55
C VAL A 218 -7.93 -20.03 -19.57
N PRO A 219 -8.93 -19.16 -19.40
CA PRO A 219 -10.33 -19.57 -19.46
C PRO A 219 -10.74 -20.01 -20.87
N GLY A 220 -11.45 -21.14 -20.96
CA GLY A 220 -12.05 -21.64 -22.19
C GLY A 220 -11.43 -22.95 -22.71
N PRO A 221 -11.75 -23.33 -23.96
CA PRO A 221 -11.14 -24.49 -24.60
C PRO A 221 -9.61 -24.36 -24.69
N PRO A 222 -8.87 -25.49 -24.71
CA PRO A 222 -7.42 -25.45 -24.88
C PRO A 222 -7.07 -24.81 -26.22
N LEU A 223 -6.05 -23.94 -26.21
CA LEU A 223 -5.56 -23.26 -27.40
C LEU A 223 -4.85 -24.27 -28.34
N PRO A 224 -5.22 -24.33 -29.62
CA PRO A 224 -4.48 -25.11 -30.61
C PRO A 224 -3.01 -24.65 -30.70
N PRO A 225 -2.05 -25.55 -30.95
CA PRO A 225 -0.63 -25.19 -31.05
C PRO A 225 -0.35 -24.23 -32.22
N GLU A 226 -1.15 -24.30 -33.29
CA GLU A 226 -1.10 -23.39 -34.43
C GLU A 226 -1.37 -21.92 -34.06
N CYS A 227 -1.95 -21.66 -32.88
CA CYS A 227 -2.23 -20.31 -32.40
C CYS A 227 -0.99 -19.59 -31.85
N ASN A 228 0.08 -20.33 -31.51
CA ASN A 228 1.29 -19.85 -30.83
C ASN A 228 0.95 -18.79 -29.75
N ALA A 229 0.13 -19.19 -28.79
CA ALA A 229 -0.39 -18.27 -27.79
C ALA A 229 0.70 -17.85 -26.81
N GLU A 230 0.80 -16.54 -26.60
CA GLU A 230 1.65 -15.91 -25.61
C GLU A 230 0.79 -15.10 -24.64
N LEU A 231 0.95 -15.37 -23.35
CA LEU A 231 0.39 -14.57 -22.27
C LEU A 231 1.12 -13.22 -22.20
N HIS A 232 0.41 -12.21 -21.70
CA HIS A 232 0.95 -10.87 -21.47
C HIS A 232 1.65 -10.27 -22.70
N THR A 233 1.03 -10.42 -23.87
CA THR A 233 1.62 -10.01 -25.15
C THR A 233 0.59 -9.26 -25.97
N ASP A 234 0.98 -8.10 -26.52
CA ASP A 234 0.24 -7.38 -27.57
C ASP A 234 1.10 -7.25 -28.83
N TYR A 235 0.66 -7.88 -29.91
CA TYR A 235 1.22 -7.71 -31.24
C TYR A 235 0.54 -6.55 -31.99
N GLY A 236 1.36 -5.70 -32.60
CA GLY A 236 0.93 -4.68 -33.54
C GLY A 236 0.60 -5.26 -34.91
N GLY A 237 -0.21 -4.54 -35.68
CA GLY A 237 -0.57 -4.91 -37.05
C GLY A 237 -1.77 -4.15 -37.57
N THR A 238 -2.07 -4.32 -38.86
CA THR A 238 -3.24 -3.72 -39.51
C THR A 238 -4.49 -4.53 -39.12
N ALA A 239 -5.47 -3.89 -38.48
CA ALA A 239 -6.71 -4.57 -38.13
C ALA A 239 -7.49 -5.00 -39.37
N VAL A 240 -7.64 -6.30 -39.57
CA VAL A 240 -8.55 -6.89 -40.56
C VAL A 240 -9.96 -7.07 -39.99
N ARG A 241 -10.06 -7.11 -38.65
CA ARG A 241 -11.31 -7.00 -37.90
C ARG A 241 -11.07 -6.30 -36.56
N TRP A 242 -11.87 -5.28 -36.28
CA TRP A 242 -11.75 -4.45 -35.08
C TRP A 242 -12.35 -5.14 -33.85
N GLY A 243 -11.55 -5.27 -32.78
CA GLY A 243 -11.97 -5.91 -31.53
C GLY A 243 -13.06 -5.16 -30.78
N LEU A 244 -13.12 -3.83 -30.88
CA LEU A 244 -14.18 -2.99 -30.30
C LEU A 244 -15.62 -3.44 -30.65
N THR A 245 -15.78 -4.12 -31.79
CA THR A 245 -17.08 -4.65 -32.25
C THR A 245 -17.04 -6.17 -32.46
N HIS A 246 -15.93 -6.82 -32.14
CA HIS A 246 -15.73 -8.24 -32.35
C HIS A 246 -15.32 -8.90 -31.04
N HIS A 247 -16.30 -9.51 -30.38
CA HIS A 247 -16.09 -10.20 -29.12
C HIS A 247 -16.12 -11.72 -29.30
N LYS A 248 -15.34 -12.43 -28.50
CA LYS A 248 -15.24 -13.90 -28.45
C LYS A 248 -15.18 -14.38 -27.02
N GLU A 249 -15.80 -15.50 -26.71
CA GLU A 249 -15.91 -15.98 -25.33
C GLU A 249 -14.57 -16.50 -24.76
N SER A 250 -13.64 -16.87 -25.64
CA SER A 250 -12.32 -17.37 -25.25
C SER A 250 -11.20 -16.94 -26.21
N ALA A 251 -9.96 -17.05 -25.73
CA ALA A 251 -8.77 -16.87 -26.55
C ALA A 251 -8.71 -17.87 -27.72
N ALA A 252 -9.10 -19.12 -27.48
CA ALA A 252 -9.17 -20.16 -28.51
C ALA A 252 -10.15 -19.78 -29.63
N ASP A 253 -11.34 -19.25 -29.30
CA ASP A 253 -12.31 -18.79 -30.29
C ASP A 253 -11.81 -17.57 -31.07
N CYS A 254 -10.99 -16.72 -30.44
CA CYS A 254 -10.37 -15.58 -31.10
C CYS A 254 -9.30 -16.03 -32.12
N CYS A 255 -8.42 -16.95 -31.72
CA CYS A 255 -7.47 -17.56 -32.64
C CYS A 255 -8.20 -18.26 -33.81
N GLN A 256 -9.21 -19.09 -33.51
CA GLN A 256 -9.97 -19.78 -34.54
C GLN A 256 -10.61 -18.79 -35.51
N ALA A 257 -11.12 -17.65 -35.03
CA ALA A 257 -11.67 -16.59 -35.87
C ALA A 257 -10.61 -15.96 -36.80
N CYS A 258 -9.35 -15.85 -36.36
CA CYS A 258 -8.25 -15.41 -37.21
C CYS A 258 -7.98 -16.41 -38.34
N ILE A 259 -7.84 -17.70 -38.01
CA ILE A 259 -7.61 -18.79 -38.96
C ILE A 259 -8.74 -18.84 -40.00
N ASP A 260 -9.96 -18.75 -39.52
CA ASP A 260 -11.18 -18.71 -40.32
C ASP A 260 -11.23 -17.51 -41.26
N GLN A 261 -10.85 -16.31 -40.77
CA GLN A 261 -10.78 -15.12 -41.60
C GLN A 261 -9.72 -15.28 -42.69
N ALA A 262 -8.56 -15.83 -42.34
CA ALA A 262 -7.45 -16.06 -43.27
C ALA A 262 -7.84 -17.03 -44.40
N LYS A 263 -8.59 -18.10 -44.07
CA LYS A 263 -9.12 -19.08 -45.03
C LYS A 263 -10.20 -18.50 -45.95
N ARG A 264 -11.05 -17.62 -45.45
CA ARG A 264 -12.17 -17.01 -46.20
C ARG A 264 -11.82 -15.71 -46.92
N ALA A 265 -10.62 -15.18 -46.69
CA ALA A 265 -10.17 -13.93 -47.30
C ALA A 265 -10.14 -14.05 -48.83
N LYS A 266 -10.75 -13.07 -49.51
CA LYS A 266 -10.76 -12.98 -50.97
C LYS A 266 -9.34 -12.77 -51.51
N PRO A 267 -9.05 -13.19 -52.76
CA PRO A 267 -7.79 -12.87 -53.41
C PRO A 267 -7.50 -11.35 -53.36
N GLY A 268 -6.32 -10.96 -52.87
CA GLY A 268 -5.92 -9.57 -52.70
C GLY A 268 -6.36 -8.88 -51.40
N ALA A 269 -7.17 -9.55 -50.55
CA ALA A 269 -7.48 -9.04 -49.21
C ALA A 269 -6.40 -9.44 -48.20
N LEU A 270 -6.24 -8.60 -47.16
CA LEU A 270 -5.36 -8.92 -46.03
C LEU A 270 -5.91 -10.14 -45.26
N LYS A 271 -5.04 -11.14 -45.10
CA LYS A 271 -5.33 -12.36 -44.34
C LYS A 271 -4.86 -12.17 -42.92
N CYS A 272 -5.71 -12.49 -41.95
CA CYS A 272 -5.32 -12.48 -40.54
C CYS A 272 -4.13 -13.42 -40.35
N ASN A 273 -3.12 -12.95 -39.63
CA ASN A 273 -2.06 -13.81 -39.12
C ASN A 273 -1.74 -13.55 -37.65
N ILE A 274 -2.38 -12.56 -37.03
CA ILE A 274 -2.18 -12.17 -35.63
C ILE A 274 -3.56 -12.05 -34.98
N TRP A 275 -3.73 -12.65 -33.82
CA TRP A 275 -4.92 -12.48 -32.98
C TRP A 275 -4.52 -11.88 -31.63
N VAL A 276 -5.32 -10.95 -31.11
CA VAL A 276 -5.13 -10.35 -29.79
C VAL A 276 -6.45 -10.37 -29.05
N TYR A 277 -6.46 -10.94 -27.85
CA TYR A 277 -7.63 -11.23 -27.04
C TYR A 277 -7.53 -10.55 -25.67
N CYS A 278 -8.64 -10.00 -25.18
CA CYS A 278 -8.73 -9.47 -23.82
C CYS A 278 -9.36 -10.48 -22.84
N PRO A 279 -8.54 -11.22 -22.04
CA PRO A 279 -9.06 -12.16 -21.05
C PRO A 279 -9.58 -11.50 -19.78
N SER A 280 -9.16 -10.27 -19.46
CA SER A 280 -9.52 -9.58 -18.22
C SER A 280 -11.00 -9.17 -18.19
N GLU A 281 -11.73 -9.55 -17.13
CA GLU A 281 -13.12 -9.12 -16.90
C GLU A 281 -13.24 -7.60 -16.71
N TYR A 282 -12.16 -6.95 -16.27
CA TYR A 282 -12.09 -5.50 -16.06
C TYR A 282 -11.66 -4.73 -17.32
N GLY A 283 -11.49 -5.42 -18.44
CA GLY A 283 -10.96 -4.83 -19.67
C GLY A 283 -9.44 -4.82 -19.71
N CYS A 284 -8.90 -4.40 -20.86
CA CYS A 284 -7.48 -4.45 -21.16
C CYS A 284 -6.93 -3.06 -21.49
N PHE A 285 -5.76 -2.74 -20.96
CA PHE A 285 -5.12 -1.46 -21.20
C PHE A 285 -4.44 -1.42 -22.58
N SER A 286 -4.71 -0.38 -23.35
CA SER A 286 -3.97 -0.01 -24.56
C SER A 286 -3.69 1.49 -24.51
N PRO A 287 -2.53 1.97 -24.98
CA PRO A 287 -2.21 3.40 -25.02
C PRO A 287 -2.91 4.11 -26.19
N ASP A 288 -4.23 3.97 -26.27
CA ASP A 288 -5.05 4.65 -27.24
C ASP A 288 -6.27 5.34 -26.58
N ARG A 289 -7.16 5.90 -27.40
CA ARG A 289 -8.30 6.70 -26.93
C ARG A 289 -9.51 5.86 -26.52
N TYR A 290 -9.47 4.54 -26.69
CA TYR A 290 -10.59 3.66 -26.46
C TYR A 290 -10.46 2.95 -25.11
N GLU A 291 -11.62 2.60 -24.56
CA GLU A 291 -11.72 1.74 -23.39
C GLU A 291 -12.01 0.32 -23.87
N HIS A 292 -11.04 -0.58 -23.72
CA HIS A 292 -11.18 -1.96 -24.19
C HIS A 292 -11.82 -2.84 -23.14
N LYS A 293 -12.80 -3.63 -23.59
CA LYS A 293 -13.63 -4.47 -22.72
C LYS A 293 -13.21 -5.93 -22.75
N HIS A 294 -13.66 -6.67 -21.75
CA HIS A 294 -13.54 -8.12 -21.70
C HIS A 294 -14.03 -8.76 -22.99
N GLN A 295 -13.37 -9.84 -23.43
CA GLN A 295 -13.71 -10.62 -24.63
C GLN A 295 -13.44 -9.95 -25.98
N GLU A 296 -12.85 -8.75 -26.02
CA GLU A 296 -12.43 -8.15 -27.28
C GLU A 296 -11.43 -9.04 -28.03
N CYS A 297 -11.72 -9.29 -29.31
CA CYS A 297 -10.93 -10.10 -30.21
C CYS A 297 -10.51 -9.30 -31.45
N TRP A 298 -9.24 -8.94 -31.48
CA TRP A 298 -8.63 -8.19 -32.56
C TRP A 298 -7.97 -9.13 -33.55
N LEU A 299 -8.40 -9.06 -34.80
CA LEU A 299 -7.78 -9.80 -35.90
C LEU A 299 -6.92 -8.84 -36.70
N LYS A 300 -5.62 -9.11 -36.75
CA LYS A 300 -4.63 -8.24 -37.36
C LYS A 300 -3.83 -8.98 -38.44
N GLN A 301 -3.26 -8.20 -39.36
CA GLN A 301 -2.31 -8.66 -40.38
C GLN A 301 -1.03 -7.85 -40.29
N ALA A 302 0.11 -8.52 -40.35
CA ALA A 302 1.41 -7.89 -40.61
C ALA A 302 2.35 -8.88 -41.31
N ASP A 303 3.10 -8.41 -42.31
CA ASP A 303 4.10 -9.27 -42.99
C ASP A 303 5.22 -9.71 -42.04
N HIS A 304 5.56 -8.83 -41.10
CA HIS A 304 6.51 -9.08 -40.02
C HIS A 304 5.83 -8.68 -38.69
N PRO A 305 5.23 -9.63 -37.95
CA PRO A 305 4.57 -9.34 -36.67
C PRO A 305 5.50 -8.59 -35.72
N LYS A 306 5.13 -7.35 -35.38
CA LYS A 306 5.89 -6.50 -34.48
C LYS A 306 5.30 -6.59 -33.08
N LEU A 307 6.14 -6.94 -32.12
CA LEU A 307 5.78 -6.90 -30.71
C LEU A 307 5.65 -5.44 -30.24
N ASN A 308 4.50 -5.06 -29.69
CA ASN A 308 4.32 -3.74 -29.06
C ASN A 308 4.76 -3.80 -27.60
N PHE A 309 4.12 -4.69 -26.82
CA PHE A 309 4.36 -4.87 -25.40
C PHE A 309 4.38 -6.34 -25.05
N LYS A 310 5.25 -6.71 -24.12
CA LYS A 310 5.38 -8.07 -23.59
C LYS A 310 5.71 -8.04 -22.10
N ASP A 311 5.16 -9.01 -21.38
CA ASP A 311 5.33 -9.24 -19.95
C ASP A 311 4.94 -8.00 -19.12
N ARG A 312 5.89 -7.11 -18.85
CA ARG A 312 5.72 -5.96 -17.97
C ARG A 312 5.98 -4.64 -18.70
N TYR A 313 5.17 -3.64 -18.39
CA TYR A 313 5.45 -2.27 -18.81
C TYR A 313 6.65 -1.73 -18.01
N SER A 314 7.61 -1.11 -18.69
CA SER A 314 8.80 -0.54 -18.04
C SER A 314 8.43 0.62 -17.11
N GLU A 315 9.20 0.82 -16.04
CA GLU A 315 8.96 1.93 -15.10
C GLU A 315 8.90 3.30 -15.80
N PRO A 316 9.84 3.68 -16.70
CA PRO A 316 9.76 4.95 -17.39
C PRO A 316 8.49 5.10 -18.26
N TYR A 317 7.99 3.99 -18.81
CA TYR A 317 6.75 3.99 -19.57
C TYR A 317 5.54 4.24 -18.65
N ARG A 318 5.50 3.62 -17.48
CA ARG A 318 4.42 3.79 -16.50
C ARG A 318 4.46 5.16 -15.81
N ASP A 319 5.64 5.75 -15.65
CA ASP A 319 5.78 7.13 -15.16
C ASP A 319 5.14 8.15 -16.12
N SER A 320 5.29 7.91 -17.43
CA SER A 320 4.66 8.72 -18.47
C SER A 320 3.20 8.33 -18.75
N HIS A 321 2.78 7.12 -18.39
CA HIS A 321 1.44 6.59 -18.57
C HIS A 321 0.91 6.00 -17.25
N PRO A 322 0.45 6.84 -16.30
CA PRO A 322 0.09 6.40 -14.96
C PRO A 322 -1.06 5.38 -14.90
N THR A 323 -1.87 5.29 -15.95
CA THR A 323 -2.97 4.33 -16.10
C THR A 323 -2.51 2.96 -16.59
N ALA A 324 -1.26 2.83 -17.04
CA ALA A 324 -0.72 1.56 -17.51
C ALA A 324 -0.54 0.58 -16.32
N PRO A 325 -1.09 -0.64 -16.41
CA PRO A 325 -0.89 -1.66 -15.38
C PRO A 325 0.58 -2.10 -15.32
N VAL A 326 0.92 -2.94 -14.34
CA VAL A 326 2.28 -3.49 -14.22
C VAL A 326 2.57 -4.49 -15.34
N VAL A 327 1.58 -5.34 -15.64
CA VAL A 327 1.68 -6.46 -16.59
C VAL A 327 0.78 -6.16 -17.80
N VAL A 328 1.21 -6.58 -18.98
CA VAL A 328 0.42 -6.49 -20.21
C VAL A 328 -0.84 -7.36 -20.07
N PRO A 329 -2.05 -6.80 -20.17
CA PRO A 329 -3.29 -7.53 -19.90
C PRO A 329 -3.80 -8.34 -21.09
N TRP A 330 -3.14 -8.24 -22.25
CA TRP A 330 -3.54 -8.90 -23.49
C TRP A 330 -2.93 -10.29 -23.59
N MET A 331 -3.65 -11.18 -24.27
CA MET A 331 -3.13 -12.45 -24.75
C MET A 331 -3.11 -12.40 -26.27
N SER A 332 -2.03 -12.84 -26.91
CA SER A 332 -1.99 -12.82 -28.36
C SER A 332 -1.12 -13.94 -28.93
N GLY A 333 -1.24 -14.13 -30.24
CA GLY A 333 -0.42 -15.10 -30.94
C GLY A 333 -0.37 -14.82 -32.42
N VAL A 334 0.67 -15.35 -33.05
CA VAL A 334 0.84 -15.35 -34.49
C VAL A 334 0.46 -16.74 -34.98
N ILE A 335 -0.50 -16.86 -35.89
CA ILE A 335 -0.88 -18.18 -36.39
C ILE A 335 0.24 -18.74 -37.29
N SER A 336 0.57 -20.01 -37.11
CA SER A 336 1.42 -20.74 -38.06
C SER A 336 0.60 -21.02 -39.32
N ALA A 337 1.06 -20.50 -40.46
CA ALA A 337 0.37 -20.63 -41.75
C ALA A 337 0.35 -22.07 -42.30
#